data_AF-A0A9K3L570-F1
#
_entry.id   AF-A0A9K3L570-F1
#
_cell.length_a   1.000
_cell.length_b   1.000
_cell.length_c   1.000
_cell.angle_alpha   90.00
_cell.angle_beta   90.00
_cell.angle_gamma   90.00
#
_symmetry.space_group_name_H-M   'P 1'
#
loop_
_entity.id
_entity.type
_entity.pdbx_description
1 polymer ?
#
loop_
_entity_poly.entity_id
_entity_poly.type
_entity_poly.pdbx_seq_one_letter_code
_entity_poly.pdbx_strand_id
1 'polypeptide(L)'
;MNKFLSSFLSATFLSAIGTDAFAPVTPLASGRIAHVSSLKMSSPFFASEESSKPTSLDEMTLEEEVEELTREEVRKMKRASNLRNANGVEYAPWMNITPEEEDKIKQVMKQKAEARRKRQEQERSVSGALLMDSQAQELSGGGLRAKVIDGEVELTWATNSESSTKGFLIKRRPARTDNFEVIASYENWGPLASKGPDGGSYSFLDTNVYPGGWVYRVTECENNGTENDICQALVEIQTEEEQRGAVIAAVSIVALGVAAVVAGIVLDPVGGF
;
A
#
# COMPACT_ATOMS: atom_id res chain seq x y z
N MET A 1 39.55 -23.09 -28.95
CA MET A 1 40.21 -24.06 -28.06
C MET A 1 40.76 -23.31 -26.86
N ASN A 2 40.09 -23.41 -25.70
CA ASN A 2 40.70 -23.42 -24.38
C ASN A 2 39.61 -23.79 -23.36
N LYS A 3 39.92 -24.83 -22.59
CA LYS A 3 39.08 -25.54 -21.62
C LYS A 3 39.35 -25.00 -20.20
N PHE A 4 38.52 -25.43 -19.25
CA PHE A 4 38.70 -25.44 -17.77
C PHE A 4 38.41 -24.10 -17.06
N LEU A 5 37.69 -23.98 -15.94
CA LEU A 5 37.13 -24.85 -14.88
C LEU A 5 35.82 -24.19 -14.39
N SER A 6 34.65 -24.84 -14.27
CA SER A 6 34.17 -25.74 -13.19
C SER A 6 34.49 -25.33 -11.74
N SER A 7 33.54 -24.66 -11.08
CA SER A 7 33.40 -24.64 -9.62
C SER A 7 31.90 -24.53 -9.29
N PHE A 8 31.31 -25.68 -8.96
CA PHE A 8 29.96 -25.79 -8.41
C PHE A 8 30.07 -25.67 -6.88
N LEU A 9 29.47 -24.63 -6.29
CA LEU A 9 29.21 -24.58 -4.86
C LEU A 9 27.79 -25.10 -4.61
N SER A 10 27.70 -26.30 -4.04
CA SER A 10 26.47 -26.91 -3.56
C SER A 10 26.09 -26.29 -2.22
N ALA A 11 25.03 -25.47 -2.19
CA ALA A 11 24.45 -24.94 -0.96
C ALA A 11 23.18 -25.74 -0.63
N THR A 12 23.32 -26.66 0.32
CA THR A 12 22.23 -27.48 0.87
C THR A 12 21.43 -26.63 1.86
N PHE A 13 20.25 -26.14 1.45
CA PHE A 13 19.28 -25.52 2.36
C PHE A 13 18.31 -26.58 2.89
N LEU A 14 18.33 -26.78 4.20
CA LEU A 14 17.46 -27.66 4.97
C LEU A 14 16.07 -27.01 5.09
N SER A 15 15.03 -27.60 4.51
CA SER A 15 13.64 -27.18 4.71
C SER A 15 13.07 -27.87 5.97
N ALA A 16 12.78 -27.09 7.01
CA ALA A 16 11.98 -27.56 8.14
C ALA A 16 10.50 -27.47 7.77
N ILE A 17 9.84 -28.63 7.67
CA ILE A 17 8.39 -28.76 7.53
C ILE A 17 7.79 -28.67 8.93
N GLY A 18 7.12 -27.56 9.22
CA GLY A 18 6.29 -27.41 10.42
C GLY A 18 4.88 -27.95 10.15
N THR A 19 4.59 -29.16 10.63
CA THR A 19 3.24 -29.70 10.71
C THR A 19 2.61 -29.29 12.05
N ASP A 20 1.79 -28.23 12.07
CA ASP A 20 0.94 -27.97 13.23
C ASP A 20 -0.41 -28.66 13.04
N ALA A 21 -0.57 -29.73 13.81
CA ALA A 21 -1.73 -30.58 13.86
C ALA A 21 -2.91 -29.90 14.56
N PHE A 22 -4.06 -30.04 13.90
CA PHE A 22 -5.41 -29.89 14.42
C PHE A 22 -5.56 -30.51 15.82
N ALA A 23 -5.91 -29.70 16.83
CA ALA A 23 -6.36 -30.18 18.14
C ALA A 23 -7.90 -30.10 18.23
N PRO A 24 -8.61 -31.17 18.64
CA PRO A 24 -10.06 -31.16 18.78
C PRO A 24 -10.53 -30.51 20.08
N VAL A 25 -11.67 -29.83 19.94
CA VAL A 25 -12.49 -29.18 20.97
C VAL A 25 -12.99 -30.19 22.00
N THR A 26 -12.78 -29.92 23.28
CA THR A 26 -13.57 -30.51 24.37
C THR A 26 -14.43 -29.45 25.06
N PRO A 27 -15.72 -29.68 25.29
CA PRO A 27 -16.57 -28.79 26.09
C PRO A 27 -16.47 -29.17 27.58
N LEU A 28 -16.23 -28.19 28.46
CA LEU A 28 -16.45 -28.38 29.89
C LEU A 28 -17.52 -27.40 30.38
N ALA A 29 -18.52 -27.99 31.03
CA ALA A 29 -19.69 -27.34 31.57
C ALA A 29 -19.43 -26.60 32.90
N SER A 30 -20.25 -25.56 33.10
CA SER A 30 -20.92 -25.19 34.34
C SER A 30 -20.12 -24.75 35.57
N GLY A 31 -20.36 -23.49 35.96
CA GLY A 31 -20.56 -23.14 37.37
C GLY A 31 -19.56 -22.17 37.98
N ARG A 32 -19.89 -20.87 37.95
CA ARG A 32 -20.13 -20.00 39.13
C ARG A 32 -19.94 -18.54 38.75
N ILE A 33 -21.01 -17.78 38.97
CA ILE A 33 -21.06 -16.32 38.89
C ILE A 33 -20.18 -15.78 40.02
N ALA A 34 -19.03 -15.22 39.67
CA ALA A 34 -18.24 -14.38 40.57
C ALA A 34 -18.60 -12.92 40.29
N HIS A 35 -19.12 -12.28 41.33
CA HIS A 35 -19.46 -10.87 41.39
C HIS A 35 -18.18 -10.04 41.16
N VAL A 36 -17.99 -9.49 39.96
CA VAL A 36 -16.90 -8.52 39.72
C VAL A 36 -17.33 -7.20 40.32
N SER A 37 -16.86 -6.96 41.54
CA SER A 37 -16.88 -5.64 42.16
C SER A 37 -16.22 -4.64 41.20
N SER A 38 -17.03 -3.73 40.68
CA SER A 38 -16.60 -2.55 39.93
C SER A 38 -15.62 -1.73 40.77
N LEU A 39 -14.33 -2.04 40.66
CA LEU A 39 -13.27 -1.11 41.03
C LEU A 39 -13.35 0.04 40.01
N LYS A 40 -13.90 1.17 40.46
CA LYS A 40 -13.73 2.46 39.79
C LYS A 40 -12.22 2.70 39.67
N MET A 41 -11.65 2.33 38.53
CA MET A 41 -10.33 2.82 38.15
C MET A 41 -10.47 4.33 38.00
N SER A 42 -9.93 5.07 38.96
CA SER A 42 -9.58 6.47 38.76
C SER A 42 -8.71 6.51 37.51
N SER A 43 -9.17 7.21 36.47
CA SER A 43 -8.37 7.44 35.28
C SER A 43 -6.98 7.94 35.69
N PRO A 44 -5.89 7.44 35.09
CA PRO A 44 -4.59 8.03 35.33
C PRO A 44 -4.66 9.52 34.97
N PHE A 45 -4.12 10.35 35.87
CA PHE A 45 -4.00 11.81 35.83
C PHE A 45 -3.26 12.37 34.59
N PHE A 46 -3.00 11.53 33.59
CA PHE A 46 -2.35 11.86 32.32
C PHE A 46 -3.34 11.98 31.15
N ALA A 47 -4.65 11.78 31.39
CA ALA A 47 -5.69 11.73 30.35
C ALA A 47 -6.63 12.95 30.33
N SER A 48 -6.23 14.08 30.93
CA SER A 48 -6.97 15.35 30.88
C SER A 48 -6.10 16.49 30.37
N GLU A 49 -5.57 16.32 29.17
CA GLU A 49 -5.40 17.45 28.26
C GLU A 49 -6.21 17.07 27.01
N GLU A 50 -7.49 17.46 27.01
CA GLU A 50 -8.17 17.79 25.76
C GLU A 50 -7.38 18.93 25.13
N SER A 51 -6.31 18.57 24.41
CA SER A 51 -5.85 19.35 23.30
C SER A 51 -7.02 19.39 22.33
N SER A 52 -7.78 20.48 22.39
CA SER A 52 -8.45 21.00 21.20
C SER A 52 -7.37 21.09 20.13
N LYS A 53 -7.26 20.04 19.30
CA LYS A 53 -6.53 20.10 18.03
C LYS A 53 -7.05 21.34 17.33
N PRO A 54 -6.24 22.36 17.03
CA PRO A 54 -6.73 23.44 16.20
C PRO A 54 -7.00 22.84 14.82
N THR A 55 -8.27 22.85 14.46
CA THR A 55 -8.85 22.51 13.17
C THR A 55 -8.38 23.47 12.05
N SER A 56 -7.18 24.05 12.12
CA SER A 56 -6.80 25.16 11.22
C SER A 56 -5.36 25.12 10.69
N LEU A 57 -4.60 24.04 10.86
CA LEU A 57 -3.29 23.96 10.18
C LEU A 57 -3.45 23.91 8.65
N ASP A 58 -4.55 23.36 8.14
CA ASP A 58 -4.80 23.26 6.70
C ASP A 58 -5.32 24.58 6.06
N GLU A 59 -5.72 25.58 6.87
CA GLU A 59 -6.21 26.89 6.39
C GLU A 59 -5.17 28.01 6.50
N MET A 60 -4.06 27.79 7.23
CA MET A 60 -3.01 28.77 7.41
C MET A 60 -2.01 28.78 6.24
N THR A 61 -1.37 29.93 6.04
CA THR A 61 -0.27 30.04 5.08
C THR A 61 0.92 29.21 5.56
N LEU A 62 1.76 28.73 4.64
CA LEU A 62 2.90 27.85 4.97
C LEU A 62 3.82 28.48 6.02
N GLU A 63 3.99 29.80 5.95
CA GLU A 63 4.84 30.55 6.88
C GLU A 63 4.22 30.63 8.29
N GLU A 64 2.92 30.86 8.39
CA GLU A 64 2.18 30.91 9.65
C GLU A 64 2.12 29.54 10.34
N GLU A 65 1.90 28.45 9.59
CA GLU A 65 1.97 27.08 10.12
C GLU A 65 3.36 26.77 10.68
N VAL A 66 4.43 27.15 9.97
CA VAL A 66 5.82 26.92 10.40
C VAL A 66 6.14 27.70 11.66
N GLU A 67 5.67 28.94 11.79
CA GLU A 67 5.86 29.76 12.98
C GLU A 67 5.12 29.22 14.20
N GLU A 68 3.88 28.75 14.04
CA GLU A 68 3.12 28.14 15.13
C GLU A 68 3.79 26.83 15.60
N LEU A 69 4.17 25.98 14.65
CA LEU A 69 4.86 24.71 14.92
C LEU A 69 6.23 24.91 15.58
N THR A 70 6.99 25.93 15.17
CA THR A 70 8.26 26.25 15.82
C THR A 70 8.06 26.86 17.20
N ARG A 71 7.06 27.72 17.38
CA ARG A 71 6.70 28.26 18.70
C ARG A 71 6.31 27.15 19.67
N GLU A 72 5.54 26.16 19.22
CA GLU A 72 5.18 25.00 20.02
C GLU A 72 6.41 24.16 20.39
N GLU A 73 7.32 23.91 19.45
CA GLU A 73 8.51 23.09 19.70
C GLU A 73 9.49 23.80 20.65
N VAL A 74 9.72 25.10 20.45
CA VAL A 74 10.50 25.95 21.34
C VAL A 74 9.86 26.01 22.73
N ARG A 75 8.52 26.05 22.83
CA ARG A 75 7.79 26.01 24.10
C ARG A 75 7.95 24.66 24.81
N LYS A 76 7.91 23.54 24.08
CA LYS A 76 8.14 22.19 24.63
C LYS A 76 9.57 22.03 25.12
N MET A 77 10.55 22.48 24.34
CA MET A 77 11.96 22.44 24.73
C MET A 77 12.24 23.34 25.95
N LYS A 78 11.68 24.56 26.01
CA LYS A 78 11.78 25.45 27.18
C LYS A 78 11.13 24.84 28.43
N ARG A 79 10.00 24.13 28.29
CA ARG A 79 9.37 23.41 29.41
C ARG A 79 10.23 22.24 29.90
N ALA A 80 10.80 21.46 28.99
CA ALA A 80 11.67 20.33 29.33
C ALA A 80 12.99 20.78 29.98
N SER A 81 13.55 21.91 29.52
CA SER A 81 14.76 22.51 30.08
C SER A 81 14.54 23.07 31.49
N ASN A 82 13.32 23.53 31.82
CA ASN A 82 12.98 24.10 33.12
C ASN A 82 12.62 23.04 34.19
N LEU A 83 12.88 21.76 33.94
CA LEU A 83 12.80 20.74 34.98
C LEU A 83 13.97 20.91 35.96
N ARG A 84 13.65 21.18 37.23
CA ARG A 84 14.63 21.36 38.32
C ARG A 84 14.50 20.27 39.38
N ASN A 85 15.63 19.86 39.94
CA ASN A 85 15.68 18.90 41.04
C ASN A 85 15.30 19.56 42.38
N ALA A 86 15.14 18.77 43.45
CA ALA A 86 14.78 19.27 44.79
C ALA A 86 15.78 20.29 45.36
N ASN A 87 17.01 20.31 44.84
CA ASN A 87 18.08 21.25 45.22
C ASN A 87 18.13 22.49 44.31
N GLY A 88 17.16 22.67 43.41
CA GLY A 88 17.06 23.83 42.51
C GLY A 88 17.96 23.80 41.28
N VAL A 89 18.69 22.71 41.04
CA VAL A 89 19.58 22.55 39.87
C VAL A 89 18.77 22.02 38.68
N GLU A 90 18.96 22.64 37.52
CA GLU A 90 18.34 22.24 36.25
C GLU A 90 18.85 20.87 35.81
N TYR A 91 17.94 19.99 35.41
CA TYR A 91 18.28 18.64 34.96
C TYR A 91 18.96 18.64 33.57
N ALA A 92 18.68 19.62 32.73
CA ALA A 92 19.24 19.70 31.38
C ALA A 92 19.76 21.11 31.01
N PRO A 93 20.84 21.59 31.65
CA PRO A 93 21.45 22.89 31.31
C PRO A 93 22.02 22.94 29.88
N TRP A 94 22.26 21.77 29.28
CA TRP A 94 22.73 21.59 27.91
C TRP A 94 21.61 21.70 26.87
N MET A 95 20.35 21.85 27.29
CA MET A 95 19.18 22.04 26.42
C MET A 95 18.73 23.50 26.32
N ASN A 96 19.59 24.44 26.74
CA ASN A 96 19.30 25.86 26.61
C ASN A 96 19.34 26.27 25.14
N ILE A 97 18.16 26.60 24.62
CA ILE A 97 17.97 26.95 23.21
C ILE A 97 18.73 28.24 22.91
N THR A 98 19.75 28.12 22.06
CA THR A 98 20.46 29.27 21.48
C THR A 98 19.66 29.84 20.30
N PRO A 99 19.82 31.13 19.95
CA PRO A 99 19.12 31.72 18.79
C PRO A 99 19.44 30.97 17.48
N GLU A 100 20.65 30.42 17.35
CA GLU A 100 21.05 29.59 16.20
C GLU A 100 20.28 28.25 16.11
N GLU A 101 19.88 27.69 17.25
CA GLU A 101 19.08 26.47 17.31
C GLU A 101 17.60 26.75 17.01
N GLU A 102 17.06 27.91 17.41
CA GLU A 102 15.70 28.33 17.02
C GLU A 102 15.58 28.41 15.48
N ASP A 103 16.61 28.92 14.80
CA ASP A 103 16.62 29.01 13.34
C ASP A 103 16.77 27.64 12.65
N LYS A 104 17.54 26.71 13.24
CA LYS A 104 17.58 25.32 12.77
C LYS A 104 16.23 24.62 12.96
N ILE A 105 15.55 24.86 14.09
CA ILE A 105 14.20 24.35 14.33
C ILE A 105 13.23 24.90 13.27
N LYS A 106 13.31 26.19 12.93
CA LYS A 106 12.52 26.78 11.82
C LYS A 106 12.77 26.12 10.48
N GLN A 107 14.02 25.87 10.12
CA GLN A 107 14.37 25.19 8.87
C GLN A 107 13.82 23.76 8.83
N VAL A 108 13.96 23.00 9.91
CA VAL A 108 13.43 21.63 10.02
C VAL A 108 11.90 21.61 9.94
N MET A 109 11.22 22.54 10.61
CA MET A 109 9.76 22.62 10.57
C MET A 109 9.25 23.08 9.21
N LYS A 110 9.96 24.00 8.53
CA LYS A 110 9.67 24.36 7.13
C LYS A 110 9.75 23.16 6.21
N GLN A 111 10.84 22.39 6.28
CA GLN A 111 10.99 21.16 5.49
C GLN A 111 9.90 20.12 5.80
N LYS A 112 9.53 20.00 7.08
CA LYS A 112 8.46 19.08 7.51
C LYS A 112 7.09 19.51 7.00
N ALA A 113 6.77 20.80 7.04
CA ALA A 113 5.53 21.36 6.52
C ALA A 113 5.46 21.23 4.99
N GLU A 114 6.55 21.53 4.27
CA GLU A 114 6.66 21.34 2.83
C GLU A 114 6.50 19.86 2.44
N ALA A 115 7.14 18.93 3.17
CA ALA A 115 6.98 17.50 2.93
C ALA A 115 5.54 17.02 3.18
N ARG A 116 4.88 17.56 4.22
CA ARG A 116 3.47 17.25 4.50
C ARG A 116 2.55 17.75 3.39
N ARG A 117 2.73 18.99 2.93
CA ARG A 117 1.95 19.53 1.80
C ARG A 117 2.18 18.73 0.53
N LYS A 118 3.43 18.39 0.21
CA LYS A 118 3.75 17.57 -0.96
C LYS A 118 3.06 16.20 -0.89
N ARG A 119 3.00 15.59 0.29
CA ARG A 119 2.28 14.32 0.50
C ARG A 119 0.77 14.49 0.36
N GLN A 120 0.19 15.55 0.93
CA GLN A 120 -1.23 15.86 0.77
C GLN A 120 -1.59 16.17 -0.68
N GLU A 121 -0.73 16.84 -1.45
CA GLU A 121 -0.90 17.09 -2.88
C GLU A 121 -0.83 15.80 -3.70
N GLN A 122 0.10 14.91 -3.37
CA GLN A 122 0.18 13.56 -3.96
C GLN A 122 -1.06 12.73 -3.64
N GLU A 123 -1.57 12.78 -2.41
CA GLU A 123 -2.82 12.11 -2.02
C GLU A 123 -4.01 12.74 -2.76
N ARG A 124 -4.10 14.08 -2.86
CA ARG A 124 -5.14 14.78 -3.62
C ARG A 124 -5.11 14.53 -5.14
N SER A 125 -3.96 14.16 -5.70
CA SER A 125 -3.86 13.74 -7.10
C SER A 125 -4.60 12.44 -7.40
N VAL A 126 -4.95 11.69 -6.35
CA VAL A 126 -5.85 10.54 -6.40
C VAL A 126 -7.23 11.03 -5.98
N SER A 127 -8.17 11.13 -6.92
CA SER A 127 -9.50 11.65 -6.63
C SER A 127 -10.48 10.53 -6.27
N GLY A 128 -11.43 10.85 -5.38
CA GLY A 128 -12.64 10.06 -5.17
C GLY A 128 -12.45 8.75 -4.42
N ALA A 129 -12.96 7.62 -4.93
CA ALA A 129 -13.07 6.36 -4.18
C ALA A 129 -11.70 5.80 -3.74
N LEU A 130 -10.65 5.99 -4.56
CA LEU A 130 -9.28 5.59 -4.24
C LEU A 130 -8.61 6.45 -3.15
N LEU A 131 -9.09 7.67 -2.89
CA LEU A 131 -8.56 8.52 -1.82
C LEU A 131 -8.94 8.01 -0.42
N MET A 132 -10.10 7.36 -0.31
CA MET A 132 -10.69 6.97 0.98
C MET A 132 -10.17 5.63 1.50
N ASP A 133 -9.56 4.80 0.65
CA ASP A 133 -9.08 3.48 1.03
C ASP A 133 -7.72 3.17 0.39
N SER A 134 -6.64 3.42 1.14
CA SER A 134 -5.27 3.05 0.75
C SER A 134 -5.07 1.54 0.59
N GLN A 135 -5.95 0.69 1.16
CA GLN A 135 -5.91 -0.75 0.90
C GLN A 135 -6.61 -1.11 -0.43
N ALA A 136 -7.71 -0.43 -0.78
CA ALA A 136 -8.36 -0.56 -2.10
C ALA A 136 -7.50 -0.01 -3.26
N GLN A 137 -6.56 0.88 -2.93
CA GLN A 137 -5.57 1.45 -3.85
C GLN A 137 -4.56 0.40 -4.35
N GLU A 138 -4.30 -0.64 -3.55
CA GLU A 138 -3.51 -1.81 -3.91
C GLU A 138 -4.38 -2.97 -4.42
N LEU A 139 -5.63 -3.02 -3.94
CA LEU A 139 -6.57 -4.10 -4.23
C LEU A 139 -7.76 -3.60 -5.06
N SER A 140 -7.50 -3.20 -6.32
CA SER A 140 -8.47 -3.03 -7.40
C SER A 140 -9.93 -2.80 -6.94
N GLY A 141 -10.20 -1.64 -6.32
CA GLY A 141 -11.47 -1.32 -5.65
C GLY A 141 -12.75 -1.39 -6.49
N GLY A 142 -12.64 -1.65 -7.80
CA GLY A 142 -13.76 -1.84 -8.75
C GLY A 142 -13.68 -3.17 -9.53
N GLY A 143 -12.91 -4.15 -9.04
CA GLY A 143 -12.78 -5.46 -9.69
C GLY A 143 -12.08 -5.42 -11.05
N LEU A 144 -11.24 -4.42 -11.31
CA LEU A 144 -10.40 -4.33 -12.50
C LEU A 144 -9.43 -5.52 -12.53
N ARG A 145 -9.62 -6.37 -13.54
CA ARG A 145 -8.77 -7.47 -13.92
C ARG A 145 -7.98 -7.05 -15.14
N ALA A 146 -6.66 -7.16 -15.05
CA ALA A 146 -5.79 -6.99 -16.19
C ALA A 146 -5.20 -8.36 -16.57
N LYS A 147 -5.23 -8.67 -17.86
CA LYS A 147 -4.64 -9.88 -18.42
C LYS A 147 -3.76 -9.48 -19.60
N VAL A 148 -2.52 -9.96 -19.60
CA VAL A 148 -1.61 -9.80 -20.75
C VAL A 148 -1.85 -10.96 -21.71
N ILE A 149 -2.13 -10.65 -22.98
CA ILE A 149 -2.34 -11.62 -24.06
C ILE A 149 -1.45 -11.21 -25.23
N ASP A 150 -0.47 -12.04 -25.58
CA ASP A 150 0.41 -11.85 -26.74
C ASP A 150 1.06 -10.45 -26.85
N GLY A 151 1.40 -9.84 -25.70
CA GLY A 151 2.01 -8.50 -25.63
C GLY A 151 1.01 -7.34 -25.58
N GLU A 152 -0.29 -7.63 -25.68
CA GLU A 152 -1.38 -6.68 -25.49
C GLU A 152 -1.96 -6.81 -24.07
N VAL A 153 -2.61 -5.75 -23.59
CA VAL A 153 -3.23 -5.73 -22.26
C VAL A 153 -4.74 -5.65 -22.39
N GLU A 154 -5.43 -6.70 -21.95
CA GLU A 154 -6.87 -6.74 -21.79
C GLU A 154 -7.23 -6.30 -20.36
N LEU A 155 -7.97 -5.21 -20.26
CA LEU A 155 -8.54 -4.70 -19.02
C LEU A 155 -10.02 -5.06 -18.99
N THR A 156 -10.49 -5.63 -17.89
CA THR A 156 -11.91 -5.93 -17.66
C THR A 156 -12.31 -5.48 -16.27
N TRP A 157 -13.38 -4.71 -16.14
CA TRP A 157 -13.95 -4.31 -14.84
C TRP A 157 -15.47 -4.40 -14.87
N ALA A 158 -16.08 -4.37 -13.69
CA ALA A 158 -17.52 -4.40 -13.55
C ALA A 158 -17.97 -3.37 -12.50
N THR A 159 -19.07 -2.70 -12.81
CA THR A 159 -19.73 -1.73 -11.94
C THR A 159 -21.07 -2.30 -11.49
N ASN A 160 -21.46 -2.02 -10.25
CA ASN A 160 -22.73 -2.50 -9.69
C ASN A 160 -23.87 -1.49 -9.85
N SER A 161 -23.56 -0.20 -10.00
CA SER A 161 -24.56 0.85 -10.15
C SER A 161 -23.95 2.09 -10.81
N GLU A 162 -24.64 2.65 -11.80
CA GLU A 162 -24.20 3.81 -12.58
C GLU A 162 -25.36 4.82 -12.74
N SER A 163 -25.87 5.32 -11.61
CA SER A 163 -27.09 6.16 -11.60
C SER A 163 -26.87 7.56 -12.20
N SER A 164 -25.64 8.08 -12.18
CA SER A 164 -25.29 9.43 -12.64
C SER A 164 -24.05 9.45 -13.53
N THR A 165 -23.72 8.34 -14.15
CA THR A 165 -22.48 8.12 -14.91
C THR A 165 -22.69 8.38 -16.40
N LYS A 166 -21.80 9.15 -17.02
CA LYS A 166 -21.78 9.37 -18.47
C LYS A 166 -20.96 8.28 -19.17
N GLY A 167 -19.86 7.88 -18.56
CA GLY A 167 -18.99 6.81 -19.03
C GLY A 167 -17.65 6.80 -18.32
N PHE A 168 -16.68 6.10 -18.91
CA PHE A 168 -15.36 5.86 -18.31
C PHE A 168 -14.22 6.41 -19.17
N LEU A 169 -13.15 6.82 -18.48
CA LEU A 169 -11.85 7.18 -19.03
C LEU A 169 -10.82 6.14 -18.58
N ILE A 170 -9.96 5.72 -19.49
CA ILE A 170 -8.84 4.83 -19.20
C ILE A 170 -7.57 5.65 -19.29
N LYS A 171 -6.88 5.73 -18.16
CA LYS A 171 -5.62 6.41 -17.97
C LYS A 171 -4.51 5.38 -17.80
N ARG A 172 -3.36 5.58 -18.43
CA ARG A 172 -2.17 4.74 -18.30
C ARG A 172 -0.98 5.58 -17.89
N ARG A 173 -0.06 4.98 -17.14
CA ARG A 173 1.29 5.52 -16.94
C ARG A 173 2.32 4.41 -16.87
N PRO A 174 3.58 4.67 -17.23
CA PRO A 174 4.67 3.77 -16.90
C PRO A 174 4.88 3.74 -15.39
N ALA A 175 5.22 2.59 -14.82
CA ALA A 175 5.26 2.38 -13.36
C ALA A 175 6.20 3.35 -12.60
N ARG A 176 7.23 3.86 -13.29
CA ARG A 176 8.24 4.78 -12.73
C ARG A 176 7.92 6.27 -12.87
N THR A 177 6.79 6.62 -13.48
CA THR A 177 6.40 8.01 -13.76
C THR A 177 5.08 8.31 -13.10
N ASP A 178 4.85 9.55 -12.67
CA ASP A 178 3.62 9.95 -11.97
C ASP A 178 2.51 10.47 -12.90
N ASN A 179 2.86 10.82 -14.14
CA ASN A 179 1.94 11.41 -15.11
C ASN A 179 1.12 10.33 -15.81
N PHE A 180 -0.21 10.43 -15.68
CA PHE A 180 -1.18 9.60 -16.39
C PHE A 180 -1.55 10.22 -17.74
N GLU A 181 -1.51 9.42 -18.81
CA GLU A 181 -2.03 9.74 -20.14
C GLU A 181 -3.41 9.09 -20.35
N VAL A 182 -4.34 9.81 -20.99
CA VAL A 182 -5.65 9.27 -21.35
C VAL A 182 -5.50 8.51 -22.68
N ILE A 183 -5.71 7.20 -22.67
CA ILE A 183 -5.65 6.38 -23.90
C ILE A 183 -7.03 6.31 -24.56
N ALA A 184 -8.05 6.07 -23.75
CA ALA A 184 -9.40 5.87 -24.23
C ALA A 184 -10.38 6.64 -23.35
N SER A 185 -11.38 7.21 -24.02
CA SER A 185 -12.49 7.93 -23.39
C SER A 185 -13.80 7.38 -23.91
N TYR A 186 -14.87 7.57 -23.15
CA TYR A 186 -16.23 7.26 -23.60
C TYR A 186 -16.66 8.05 -24.85
N GLU A 187 -15.99 9.16 -25.15
CA GLU A 187 -16.23 9.94 -26.37
C GLU A 187 -15.57 9.31 -27.61
N ASN A 188 -14.35 8.78 -27.43
CA ASN A 188 -13.57 8.19 -28.50
C ASN A 188 -13.91 6.69 -28.70
N TRP A 189 -14.31 6.01 -27.62
CA TRP A 189 -14.61 4.58 -27.57
C TRP A 189 -16.01 4.35 -27.00
N GLY A 190 -16.98 4.15 -27.90
CA GLY A 190 -18.39 3.94 -27.55
C GLY A 190 -18.67 2.85 -26.50
N PRO A 191 -17.93 1.73 -26.45
CA PRO A 191 -18.10 0.71 -25.41
C PRO A 191 -17.84 1.18 -23.97
N LEU A 192 -17.17 2.32 -23.76
CA LEU A 192 -16.94 2.91 -22.42
C LEU A 192 -18.06 3.85 -21.97
N ALA A 193 -19.11 4.04 -22.77
CA ALA A 193 -20.30 4.75 -22.33
C ALA A 193 -21.01 3.97 -21.20
N SER A 194 -21.65 4.67 -20.28
CA SER A 194 -22.43 4.04 -19.21
C SER A 194 -23.49 3.10 -19.79
N LYS A 195 -23.68 1.95 -19.14
CA LYS A 195 -24.66 0.91 -19.53
C LYS A 195 -26.01 1.09 -18.85
N GLY A 196 -26.14 2.09 -17.97
CA GLY A 196 -27.36 2.42 -17.26
C GLY A 196 -27.28 2.10 -15.76
N PRO A 197 -28.35 2.39 -15.01
CA PRO A 197 -28.32 2.46 -13.55
C PRO A 197 -27.96 1.14 -12.85
N ASP A 198 -28.20 -0.01 -13.49
CA ASP A 198 -27.88 -1.33 -12.96
C ASP A 198 -26.39 -1.71 -13.09
N GLY A 199 -25.57 -0.81 -13.67
CA GLY A 199 -24.15 -1.07 -13.93
C GLY A 199 -23.93 -2.07 -15.05
N GLY A 200 -22.66 -2.41 -15.29
CA GLY A 200 -22.31 -3.36 -16.34
C GLY A 200 -20.85 -3.82 -16.30
N SER A 201 -20.51 -4.73 -17.21
CA SER A 201 -19.14 -5.22 -17.39
C SER A 201 -18.50 -4.56 -18.61
N TYR A 202 -17.28 -4.08 -18.45
CA TYR A 202 -16.54 -3.36 -19.48
C TYR A 202 -15.25 -4.09 -19.80
N SER A 203 -14.84 -4.01 -21.07
CA SER A 203 -13.54 -4.50 -21.51
C SER A 203 -12.87 -3.50 -22.44
N PHE A 204 -11.56 -3.42 -22.33
CA PHE A 204 -10.71 -2.60 -23.17
C PHE A 204 -9.43 -3.35 -23.49
N LEU A 205 -9.01 -3.32 -24.75
CA LEU A 205 -7.80 -3.94 -25.23
C LEU A 205 -6.82 -2.85 -25.65
N ASP A 206 -5.69 -2.77 -24.96
CA ASP A 206 -4.60 -1.87 -25.30
C ASP A 206 -3.58 -2.59 -26.18
N THR A 207 -3.51 -2.20 -27.45
CA THR A 207 -2.60 -2.77 -28.46
C THR A 207 -1.29 -1.98 -28.59
N ASN A 208 -1.20 -0.79 -28.00
CA ASN A 208 -0.06 0.11 -28.14
C ASN A 208 0.85 0.05 -26.90
N VAL A 209 1.14 -1.17 -26.43
CA VAL A 209 1.94 -1.38 -25.21
C VAL A 209 3.25 -2.08 -25.54
N TYR A 210 4.30 -1.67 -24.83
CA TYR A 210 5.63 -2.26 -24.95
C TYR A 210 5.98 -3.01 -23.67
N PRO A 211 6.91 -3.99 -23.73
CA PRO A 211 7.38 -4.71 -22.56
C PRO A 211 7.85 -3.76 -21.44
N GLY A 212 7.41 -4.03 -20.20
CA GLY A 212 7.66 -3.18 -19.04
C GLY A 212 6.50 -3.13 -18.05
N GLY A 213 6.70 -2.36 -16.98
CA GLY A 213 5.69 -2.13 -15.94
C GLY A 213 4.81 -0.92 -16.25
N TRP A 214 3.50 -1.14 -16.25
CA TRP A 214 2.47 -0.14 -16.53
C TRP A 214 1.45 -0.11 -15.40
N VAL A 215 0.88 1.07 -15.16
CA VAL A 215 -0.21 1.26 -14.21
C VAL A 215 -1.39 1.83 -14.97
N TYR A 216 -2.47 1.07 -14.97
CA TYR A 216 -3.75 1.46 -15.56
C TYR A 216 -4.68 1.95 -14.46
N ARG A 217 -5.43 2.99 -14.77
CA ARG A 217 -6.45 3.57 -13.90
C ARG A 217 -7.71 3.82 -14.70
N VAL A 218 -8.85 3.44 -14.13
CA VAL A 218 -10.16 3.75 -14.71
C VAL A 218 -10.77 4.87 -13.89
N THR A 219 -11.14 5.94 -14.58
CA THR A 219 -11.83 7.10 -14.01
C THR A 219 -13.26 7.10 -14.52
N GLU A 220 -14.21 7.16 -13.62
CA GLU A 220 -15.62 7.39 -13.89
C GLU A 220 -15.88 8.87 -14.13
N CYS A 221 -16.59 9.20 -15.20
CA CYS A 221 -17.08 10.55 -15.47
C CYS A 221 -18.57 10.63 -15.17
N GLU A 222 -18.94 11.43 -14.18
CA GLU A 222 -20.34 11.72 -13.87
C GLU A 222 -20.94 12.74 -14.85
N ASN A 223 -22.27 12.79 -14.91
CA ASN A 223 -23.03 13.79 -15.67
C ASN A 223 -22.73 15.23 -15.23
N ASN A 224 -22.27 15.41 -13.99
CA ASN A 224 -21.87 16.71 -13.44
C ASN A 224 -20.48 17.18 -13.92
N GLY A 225 -19.77 16.36 -14.69
CA GLY A 225 -18.39 16.62 -15.10
C GLY A 225 -17.35 16.28 -14.03
N THR A 226 -17.78 15.72 -12.90
CA THR A 226 -16.88 15.22 -11.86
C THR A 226 -16.17 13.97 -12.36
N GLU A 227 -14.85 13.92 -12.18
CA GLU A 227 -14.01 12.75 -12.44
C GLU A 227 -13.67 12.04 -11.13
N ASN A 228 -14.02 10.76 -11.05
CA ASN A 228 -13.78 9.91 -9.88
C ASN A 228 -12.96 8.69 -10.27
N ASP A 229 -11.78 8.51 -9.68
CA ASP A 229 -10.96 7.33 -9.95
C ASP A 229 -11.50 6.11 -9.19
N ILE A 230 -11.95 5.08 -9.91
CA ILE A 230 -12.65 3.92 -9.33
C ILE A 230 -11.73 2.74 -9.06
N CYS A 231 -10.75 2.49 -9.93
CA CYS A 231 -9.86 1.33 -9.81
C CYS A 231 -8.52 1.56 -10.49
N GLN A 232 -7.52 0.84 -9.99
CA GLN A 232 -6.15 0.87 -10.49
C GLN A 232 -5.60 -0.57 -10.55
N ALA A 233 -4.82 -0.87 -11.59
CA ALA A 233 -4.13 -2.14 -11.74
C ALA A 233 -2.69 -1.92 -12.22
N LEU A 234 -1.74 -2.58 -11.56
CA LEU A 234 -0.37 -2.68 -12.02
C LEU A 234 -0.23 -3.91 -12.92
N VAL A 235 0.31 -3.70 -14.10
CA VAL A 235 0.52 -4.73 -15.12
C VAL A 235 1.98 -4.75 -15.49
N GLU A 236 2.58 -5.93 -15.45
CA GLU A 236 3.94 -6.15 -15.90
C GLU A 236 3.91 -7.01 -17.15
N ILE A 237 4.33 -6.42 -18.27
CA ILE A 237 4.43 -7.12 -19.55
C ILE A 237 5.84 -7.67 -19.65
N GLN A 238 5.94 -9.00 -19.49
CA GLN A 238 7.20 -9.72 -19.64
C GLN A 238 7.59 -9.82 -21.11
N THR A 239 8.89 -9.90 -21.35
CA THR A 239 9.41 -10.23 -22.68
C THR A 239 9.17 -11.72 -22.99
N GLU A 240 9.11 -12.08 -24.28
CA GLU A 240 8.96 -13.49 -24.69
C GLU A 240 10.06 -14.39 -24.11
N GLU A 241 11.27 -13.86 -23.91
CA GLU A 241 12.40 -14.60 -23.36
C GLU A 241 12.18 -14.97 -21.88
N GLU A 242 11.64 -14.04 -21.09
CA GLU A 242 11.31 -14.26 -19.68
C GLU A 242 10.16 -15.25 -19.53
N GLN A 243 9.12 -15.11 -20.35
CA GLN A 243 7.99 -16.02 -20.35
C GLN A 243 8.41 -17.46 -20.72
N ARG A 244 9.27 -17.61 -21.74
CA ARG A 244 9.85 -18.92 -22.10
C ARG A 244 10.74 -19.46 -20.98
N GLY A 245 11.56 -18.61 -20.35
CA GLY A 245 12.39 -18.98 -19.21
C GLY A 245 11.56 -19.51 -18.02
N ALA A 246 10.47 -18.84 -17.68
CA ALA A 246 9.56 -19.24 -16.61
C ALA A 246 8.88 -20.59 -16.90
N VAL A 247 8.42 -20.81 -18.13
CA VAL A 247 7.82 -22.10 -18.55
C VAL A 247 8.83 -23.23 -18.48
N ILE A 248 10.05 -23.02 -18.99
CA ILE A 248 11.13 -24.02 -18.94
C ILE A 248 11.50 -24.35 -17.49
N ALA A 249 11.62 -23.33 -16.63
CA ALA A 249 11.91 -23.51 -15.22
C ALA A 249 10.80 -24.32 -14.52
N ALA A 250 9.53 -23.99 -14.75
CA ALA A 250 8.40 -24.71 -14.18
C ALA A 250 8.39 -26.19 -14.58
N VAL A 251 8.59 -26.48 -15.88
CA VAL A 251 8.67 -27.86 -16.38
C VAL A 251 9.84 -28.61 -15.72
N SER A 252 10.99 -27.96 -15.54
CA SER A 252 12.16 -28.59 -14.90
C SER A 252 11.92 -28.94 -13.43
N ILE A 253 11.25 -28.05 -12.68
CA ILE A 253 10.91 -28.28 -11.27
C ILE A 253 9.92 -29.43 -11.12
N VAL A 254 8.90 -29.47 -11.98
CA VAL A 254 7.92 -30.58 -11.98
C VAL A 254 8.62 -31.91 -12.30
N ALA A 255 9.48 -31.95 -13.32
CA ALA A 255 10.21 -33.16 -13.67
C ALA A 255 11.13 -33.64 -12.53
N LEU A 256 11.81 -32.72 -11.85
CA LEU A 256 12.68 -33.04 -10.72
C LEU A 256 11.88 -33.52 -9.50
N GLY A 257 10.72 -32.90 -9.24
CA GLY A 257 9.79 -33.35 -8.20
C GLY A 257 9.28 -34.78 -8.44
N VAL A 258 8.89 -35.10 -9.68
CA VAL A 258 8.49 -36.47 -10.05
C VAL A 258 9.64 -37.45 -9.88
N ALA A 259 10.84 -37.09 -10.34
CA ALA A 259 12.03 -37.93 -10.16
C ALA A 259 12.36 -38.18 -8.68
N ALA A 260 12.22 -37.16 -7.83
CA ALA A 260 12.44 -37.28 -6.39
C ALA A 260 11.39 -38.18 -5.71
N VAL A 261 10.12 -38.10 -6.12
CA VAL A 261 9.06 -39.01 -5.60
C VAL A 261 9.34 -40.45 -6.02
N VAL A 262 9.71 -40.69 -7.28
CA VAL A 262 10.07 -42.05 -7.76
C VAL A 262 11.30 -42.58 -7.03
N ALA A 263 12.34 -41.76 -6.88
CA ALA A 263 13.53 -42.14 -6.13
C ALA A 263 13.22 -42.43 -4.65
N GLY A 264 12.34 -41.64 -4.04
CA GLY A 264 11.88 -41.85 -2.67
C GLY A 264 11.15 -43.19 -2.49
N ILE A 265 10.27 -43.57 -3.43
CA ILE A 265 9.58 -44.87 -3.41
C ILE A 265 10.57 -46.04 -3.62
N VAL A 266 11.54 -45.89 -4.52
CA VAL A 266 12.51 -46.95 -4.84
C VAL A 266 13.57 -47.13 -3.75
N LEU A 267 13.94 -46.05 -3.06
CA LEU A 267 14.97 -46.04 -2.02
C LEU A 267 14.41 -46.17 -0.60
N ASP A 268 13.10 -46.33 -0.40
CA ASP A 268 12.49 -46.56 0.92
C ASP A 268 12.81 -47.99 1.42
N PRO A 269 13.59 -48.13 2.51
CA PRO A 269 13.96 -49.44 3.03
C PRO A 269 12.84 -50.15 3.80
N VAL A 270 11.68 -49.50 4.07
CA VAL A 270 10.61 -50.05 4.92
C VAL A 270 9.33 -50.40 4.14
N GLY A 271 9.26 -50.10 2.84
CA GLY A 271 8.03 -50.23 2.05
C GLY A 271 8.23 -50.70 0.61
N GLY A 272 9.17 -51.62 0.37
CA GLY A 272 9.14 -52.45 -0.83
C GLY A 272 8.06 -53.52 -0.71
N PHE A 273 7.34 -53.79 -1.79
CA PHE A 273 6.68 -55.10 -1.95
C PHE A 273 7.69 -56.24 -1.74
#